data_AF-A0A9D6QPZ2-F1
#
_entry.id   AF-A0A9D6QPZ2-F1
#
_cell.length_a   1.000
_cell.length_b   1.000
_cell.length_c   1.000
_cell.angle_alpha   90.00
_cell.angle_beta   90.00
_cell.angle_gamma   90.00
#
_symmetry.space_group_name_H-M   'P 1'
#
loop_
_entity.id
_entity.type
_entity.pdbx_description
1 polymer ?
#
loop_
_entity_poly.entity_id
_entity_poly.type
_entity_poly.pdbx_seq_one_letter_code
_entity_poly.pdbx_strand_id
1 'polypeptide(L)'
;MFTALLALAALSGAHASLEDFCDRPYEAICGEDDEAETERDRKVEQIKQRISRKAHEAAGPNAPLKRYYQELMAALRAELGEAHKAPAFHFERIRARLVPAVKTLRHVSADEADDMLANLARVKFIDALQLLSSPAKDEEQLAATVRKDCGDDGMIDNAFAFDHEGELYVVVCPGAAVAALGPDDRTLKSTELALAGVVWLLGHETGHHIDASDHPVMYDKLKACLADNYASELKSRDLDGYMSEISADYWGTEELAA
;
A
#
# COMPACT_ATOMS: atom_id res chain seq x y z
N MET A 1 -24.89 36.83 -14.73
CA MET A 1 -24.85 36.86 -13.25
C MET A 1 -24.89 35.43 -12.78
N PHE A 2 -23.76 34.98 -12.23
CA PHE A 2 -23.55 33.63 -11.68
C PHE A 2 -24.33 33.49 -10.38
N THR A 3 -24.97 32.34 -10.15
CA THR A 3 -25.31 31.89 -8.81
C THR A 3 -24.96 30.41 -8.73
N ALA A 4 -23.88 30.15 -8.01
CA ALA A 4 -23.39 28.84 -7.66
C ALA A 4 -24.36 28.18 -6.67
N LEU A 5 -24.72 26.91 -6.91
CA LEU A 5 -25.17 26.02 -5.86
C LEU A 5 -23.95 25.22 -5.40
N LEU A 6 -23.50 25.50 -4.17
CA LEU A 6 -22.65 24.60 -3.41
C LEU A 6 -23.43 23.32 -3.12
N ALA A 7 -22.96 22.18 -3.63
CA ALA A 7 -23.24 20.89 -3.02
C ALA A 7 -22.20 20.66 -1.91
N LEU A 8 -22.61 20.90 -0.67
CA LEU A 8 -21.98 20.30 0.51
C LEU A 8 -22.35 18.80 0.45
N ALA A 9 -21.47 17.96 -0.07
CA ALA A 9 -21.52 16.54 0.22
C ALA A 9 -20.97 16.37 1.64
N ALA A 10 -21.86 16.03 2.56
CA ALA A 10 -21.54 15.73 3.93
C ALA A 10 -20.61 14.51 3.98
N LEU A 11 -19.41 14.71 4.52
CA LEU A 11 -18.59 13.66 5.12
C LEU A 11 -19.37 13.08 6.30
N SER A 12 -20.24 12.11 6.04
CA SER A 12 -20.78 11.23 7.07
C SER A 12 -19.79 10.07 7.22
N GLY A 13 -18.98 10.14 8.27
CA GLY A 13 -18.32 8.97 8.82
C GLY A 13 -19.39 7.97 9.26
N ALA A 14 -19.63 6.98 8.42
CA ALA A 14 -20.28 5.75 8.81
C ALA A 14 -19.15 4.76 9.08
N HIS A 15 -19.15 4.15 10.27
CA HIS A 15 -18.41 2.92 10.47
C HIS A 15 -18.97 1.91 9.47
N ALA A 16 -18.29 1.74 8.34
CA ALA A 16 -18.60 0.69 7.38
C ALA A 16 -18.42 -0.62 8.15
N SER A 17 -19.54 -1.29 8.38
CA SER A 17 -19.50 -2.60 9.02
C SER A 17 -19.07 -3.62 7.99
N LEU A 18 -18.58 -4.79 8.42
CA LEU A 18 -18.31 -5.93 7.53
C LEU A 18 -19.52 -6.30 6.63
N GLU A 19 -20.72 -5.85 7.01
CA GLU A 19 -21.97 -6.00 6.25
C GLU A 19 -22.05 -5.05 5.03
N ASP A 20 -21.45 -3.85 5.08
CA ASP A 20 -21.48 -2.87 3.97
C ASP A 20 -20.53 -3.24 2.82
N PHE A 21 -19.40 -3.90 3.12
CA PHE A 21 -18.44 -4.38 2.11
C PHE A 21 -19.07 -5.42 1.16
N CYS A 22 -20.01 -6.24 1.64
CA CYS A 22 -20.65 -7.29 0.83
C CYS A 22 -21.69 -6.73 -0.17
N ASP A 23 -22.06 -5.45 -0.11
CA ASP A 23 -23.05 -4.88 -1.04
C ASP A 23 -22.43 -4.41 -2.37
N ARG A 24 -21.25 -3.77 -2.34
CA ARG A 24 -20.57 -3.23 -3.55
C ARG A 24 -19.04 -3.14 -3.41
N PRO A 25 -18.33 -4.27 -3.34
CA PRO A 25 -16.88 -4.26 -3.09
C PRO A 25 -16.12 -3.55 -4.23
N TYR A 26 -16.53 -3.72 -5.49
CA TYR A 26 -15.84 -3.09 -6.62
C TYR A 26 -15.98 -1.55 -6.64
N GLU A 27 -17.13 -1.00 -6.29
CA GLU A 27 -17.34 0.46 -6.25
C GLU A 27 -16.68 1.11 -5.02
N ALA A 28 -16.57 0.36 -3.91
CA ALA A 28 -15.82 0.77 -2.73
C ALA A 28 -14.30 0.78 -2.99
N ILE A 29 -13.79 -0.13 -3.84
CA ILE A 29 -12.37 -0.33 -4.10
C ILE A 29 -11.85 0.50 -5.30
N CYS A 30 -12.60 0.60 -6.40
CA CYS A 30 -12.05 1.07 -7.68
C CYS A 30 -12.52 2.46 -8.14
N GLY A 31 -13.58 3.04 -7.57
CA GLY A 31 -14.14 4.31 -8.06
C GLY A 31 -14.67 4.24 -9.51
N GLU A 32 -15.13 5.38 -10.06
CA GLU A 32 -15.51 5.51 -11.47
C GLU A 32 -14.33 6.08 -12.28
N ASP A 33 -13.98 5.46 -13.42
CA ASP A 33 -12.88 5.85 -14.29
C ASP A 33 -13.05 7.28 -14.84
N ASP A 34 -12.10 8.19 -14.53
CA ASP A 34 -12.11 9.59 -14.95
C ASP A 34 -11.04 9.86 -16.04
N GLU A 35 -11.42 10.50 -17.15
CA GLU A 35 -10.52 10.83 -18.28
C GLU A 35 -9.27 11.66 -17.89
N ALA A 36 -9.24 12.28 -16.70
CA ALA A 36 -8.10 13.01 -16.16
C ALA A 36 -6.89 12.12 -15.77
N GLU A 37 -7.10 10.81 -15.65
CA GLU A 37 -6.11 9.83 -15.22
C GLU A 37 -4.96 9.67 -16.25
N THR A 38 -5.26 9.74 -17.55
CA THR A 38 -4.27 9.47 -18.61
C THR A 38 -3.11 10.47 -18.72
N GLU A 39 -3.33 11.77 -18.50
CA GLU A 39 -2.25 12.77 -18.57
C GLU A 39 -1.37 12.74 -17.30
N ARG A 40 -1.96 12.43 -16.14
CA ARG A 40 -1.21 12.21 -14.90
C ARG A 40 -0.26 11.03 -15.07
N ASP A 41 -0.78 9.89 -15.51
CA ASP A 41 0.00 8.67 -15.60
C ASP A 41 1.17 8.84 -16.58
N ARG A 42 0.94 9.54 -17.69
CA ARG A 42 2.00 9.92 -18.63
C ARG A 42 3.09 10.78 -17.97
N LYS A 43 2.73 11.74 -17.13
CA LYS A 43 3.69 12.58 -16.39
C LYS A 43 4.47 11.77 -15.35
N VAL A 44 3.78 10.93 -14.57
CA VAL A 44 4.39 10.03 -13.58
C VAL A 44 5.40 9.12 -14.26
N GLU A 45 5.03 8.51 -15.37
CA GLU A 45 5.90 7.62 -16.14
C GLU A 45 7.14 8.34 -16.69
N GLN A 46 6.98 9.58 -17.17
CA GLN A 46 8.13 10.41 -17.60
C GLN A 46 9.10 10.74 -16.46
N ILE A 47 8.58 10.93 -15.24
CA ILE A 47 9.40 11.16 -14.05
C ILE A 47 10.14 9.87 -13.67
N LYS A 48 9.43 8.72 -13.61
CA LYS A 48 10.02 7.40 -13.36
C LYS A 48 11.18 7.10 -14.31
N GLN A 49 10.96 7.25 -15.62
CA GLN A 49 11.99 7.03 -16.64
C GLN A 49 13.20 7.96 -16.48
N ARG A 50 12.99 9.22 -16.08
CA ARG A 50 14.07 10.19 -15.87
C ARG A 50 14.91 9.83 -14.63
N ILE A 51 14.26 9.46 -13.53
CA ILE A 51 14.91 9.02 -12.28
C ILE A 51 15.72 7.74 -12.55
N SER A 52 15.09 6.73 -13.13
CA SER A 52 15.72 5.44 -13.48
C SER A 52 16.94 5.64 -14.39
N ARG A 53 16.82 6.48 -15.44
CA ARG A 53 17.94 6.79 -16.33
C ARG A 53 19.10 7.47 -15.59
N LYS A 54 18.83 8.49 -14.76
CA LYS A 54 19.87 9.17 -13.96
C LYS A 54 20.59 8.20 -13.03
N ALA A 55 19.83 7.32 -12.37
CA ALA A 55 20.39 6.30 -11.50
C ALA A 55 21.28 5.32 -12.26
N HIS A 56 20.86 4.88 -13.44
CA HIS A 56 21.63 3.96 -14.27
C HIS A 56 22.94 4.59 -14.77
N GLU A 57 22.88 5.85 -15.24
CA GLU A 57 24.06 6.61 -15.67
C GLU A 57 25.06 6.82 -14.53
N ALA A 58 24.58 7.10 -13.31
CA ALA A 58 25.43 7.32 -12.14
C ALA A 58 26.02 6.03 -11.56
N ALA A 59 25.22 4.96 -11.49
CA ALA A 59 25.66 3.68 -10.94
C ALA A 59 26.67 2.99 -11.86
N GLY A 60 26.49 3.17 -13.18
CA GLY A 60 27.28 2.54 -14.22
C GLY A 60 26.75 1.15 -14.62
N PRO A 61 27.20 0.62 -15.77
CA PRO A 61 26.76 -0.68 -16.25
C PRO A 61 27.17 -1.80 -15.28
N ASN A 62 26.27 -2.76 -15.06
CA ASN A 62 26.47 -3.91 -14.16
C ASN A 62 26.73 -3.53 -12.69
N ALA A 63 26.30 -2.34 -12.24
CA ALA A 63 26.35 -1.98 -10.83
C ALA A 63 25.58 -3.01 -9.98
N PRO A 64 26.08 -3.39 -8.79
CA PRO A 64 25.31 -4.18 -7.83
C PRO A 64 23.98 -3.48 -7.52
N LEU A 65 22.91 -4.26 -7.29
CA LEU A 65 21.56 -3.72 -7.09
C LEU A 65 21.51 -2.65 -5.99
N LYS A 66 22.17 -2.92 -4.86
CA LYS A 66 22.30 -1.96 -3.74
C LYS A 66 22.89 -0.62 -4.20
N ARG A 67 23.95 -0.65 -5.01
CA ARG A 67 24.57 0.57 -5.55
C ARG A 67 23.63 1.30 -6.50
N TYR A 68 22.95 0.57 -7.38
CA TYR A 68 21.93 1.16 -8.25
C TYR A 68 20.83 1.86 -7.42
N TYR A 69 20.31 1.19 -6.38
CA TYR A 69 19.29 1.77 -5.49
C TYR A 69 19.80 2.97 -4.68
N GLN A 70 21.08 3.03 -4.32
CA GLN A 70 21.68 4.23 -3.71
C GLN A 70 21.57 5.44 -4.64
N GLU A 71 21.93 5.26 -5.92
CA GLU A 71 21.82 6.31 -6.94
C GLU A 71 20.36 6.63 -7.29
N LEU A 72 19.49 5.62 -7.27
CA LEU A 72 18.06 5.77 -7.49
C LEU A 72 17.42 6.64 -6.42
N MET A 73 17.68 6.37 -5.15
CA MET A 73 17.18 7.19 -4.04
C MET A 73 17.79 8.59 -4.06
N ALA A 74 19.04 8.76 -4.48
CA ALA A 74 19.64 10.08 -4.67
C ALA A 74 18.96 10.87 -5.80
N ALA A 75 18.70 10.24 -6.95
CA ALA A 75 17.99 10.84 -8.08
C ALA A 75 16.54 11.19 -7.71
N LEU A 76 15.86 10.31 -6.97
CA LEU A 76 14.51 10.55 -6.47
C LEU A 76 14.47 11.76 -5.52
N ARG A 77 15.40 11.86 -4.57
CA ARG A 77 15.51 13.05 -3.70
C ARG A 77 15.78 14.34 -4.49
N ALA A 78 16.61 14.25 -5.53
CA ALA A 78 16.95 15.40 -6.36
C ALA A 78 15.78 15.89 -7.25
N GLU A 79 14.97 14.96 -7.78
CA GLU A 79 13.79 15.29 -8.60
C GLU A 79 12.60 15.73 -7.74
N LEU A 80 12.38 15.09 -6.58
CA LEU A 80 11.17 15.28 -5.77
C LEU A 80 11.33 16.28 -4.62
N GLY A 81 12.53 16.80 -4.36
CA GLY A 81 12.75 17.75 -3.26
C GLY A 81 12.30 17.15 -1.93
N GLU A 82 11.61 17.90 -1.04
CA GLU A 82 11.13 17.38 0.25
C GLU A 82 9.94 16.39 0.14
N ALA A 83 9.28 16.30 -1.03
CA ALA A 83 8.13 15.42 -1.23
C ALA A 83 8.47 13.92 -1.10
N HIS A 84 9.75 13.54 -1.29
CA HIS A 84 10.20 12.15 -1.09
C HIS A 84 10.06 11.65 0.36
N LYS A 85 9.86 12.55 1.34
CA LYS A 85 9.70 12.18 2.76
C LYS A 85 8.27 11.79 3.11
N ALA A 86 7.31 11.96 2.21
CA ALA A 86 5.90 11.70 2.46
C ALA A 86 5.61 10.26 2.97
N PRO A 87 6.18 9.17 2.41
CA PRO A 87 5.80 7.81 2.80
C PRO A 87 6.03 7.50 4.29
N ALA A 88 7.16 7.94 4.86
CA ALA A 88 7.45 7.75 6.28
C ALA A 88 6.50 8.54 7.21
N PHE A 89 5.90 9.64 6.72
CA PHE A 89 4.95 10.46 7.47
C PHE A 89 3.55 9.83 7.58
N HIS A 90 3.26 8.80 6.76
CA HIS A 90 1.95 8.17 6.71
C HIS A 90 1.85 6.94 7.61
N PHE A 91 2.96 6.35 8.04
CA PHE A 91 2.96 5.18 8.90
C PHE A 91 2.25 5.41 10.24
N GLU A 92 2.62 6.45 10.99
CA GLU A 92 1.98 6.72 12.28
C GLU A 92 0.49 7.01 12.12
N ARG A 93 0.07 7.54 10.95
CA ARG A 93 -1.35 7.73 10.63
C ARG A 93 -2.05 6.40 10.33
N ILE A 94 -1.43 5.51 9.55
CA ILE A 94 -1.94 4.17 9.26
C ILE A 94 -2.11 3.40 10.57
N ARG A 95 -1.06 3.34 11.40
CA ARG A 95 -1.12 2.67 12.70
C ARG A 95 -2.16 3.30 13.63
N ALA A 96 -2.27 4.63 13.67
CA ALA A 96 -3.26 5.32 14.49
C ALA A 96 -4.72 5.05 14.08
N ARG A 97 -4.95 4.59 12.85
CA ARG A 97 -6.26 4.14 12.37
C ARG A 97 -6.50 2.64 12.59
N LEU A 98 -5.52 1.80 12.26
CA LEU A 98 -5.63 0.34 12.42
C LEU A 98 -5.74 -0.11 13.89
N VAL A 99 -4.99 0.52 14.81
CA VAL A 99 -5.01 0.12 16.23
C VAL A 99 -6.40 0.26 16.87
N PRO A 100 -7.12 1.39 16.70
CA PRO A 100 -8.52 1.48 17.13
C PRO A 100 -9.43 0.46 16.44
N ALA A 101 -9.29 0.26 15.13
CA ALA A 101 -10.12 -0.69 14.37
C ALA A 101 -10.04 -2.10 14.96
N VAL A 102 -8.83 -2.62 15.18
CA VAL A 102 -8.59 -3.93 15.82
C VAL A 102 -9.23 -4.01 17.21
N LYS A 103 -9.12 -2.95 18.02
CA LYS A 103 -9.72 -2.91 19.37
C LYS A 103 -11.24 -2.90 19.37
N THR A 104 -11.87 -2.51 18.26
CA THR A 104 -13.33 -2.44 18.14
C THR A 104 -13.94 -3.68 17.48
N LEU A 105 -13.13 -4.64 17.05
CA LEU A 105 -13.60 -5.90 16.48
C LEU A 105 -14.45 -6.67 17.50
N ARG A 106 -15.74 -6.84 17.18
CA ARG A 106 -16.73 -7.48 18.08
C ARG A 106 -16.70 -9.01 18.04
N HIS A 107 -15.93 -9.58 17.12
CA HIS A 107 -15.95 -11.02 16.81
C HIS A 107 -14.62 -11.71 17.06
N VAL A 108 -13.67 -11.03 17.69
CA VAL A 108 -12.33 -11.52 17.96
C VAL A 108 -12.14 -11.68 19.47
N SER A 109 -11.44 -12.73 19.88
CA SER A 109 -11.08 -12.88 21.30
C SER A 109 -10.10 -11.80 21.74
N ALA A 110 -10.01 -11.53 23.05
CA ALA A 110 -9.03 -10.57 23.56
C ALA A 110 -7.59 -10.98 23.21
N ASP A 111 -7.30 -12.28 23.29
CA ASP A 111 -5.97 -12.83 23.00
C ASP A 111 -5.58 -12.65 21.51
N GLU A 112 -6.50 -12.91 20.58
CA GLU A 112 -6.27 -12.68 19.15
C GLU A 112 -6.11 -11.19 18.83
N ALA A 113 -6.93 -10.33 19.42
CA ALA A 113 -6.79 -8.88 19.24
C ALA A 113 -5.46 -8.36 19.79
N ASP A 114 -5.00 -8.87 20.93
CA ASP A 114 -3.70 -8.53 21.51
C ASP A 114 -2.55 -9.00 20.61
N ASP A 115 -2.66 -10.17 19.98
CA ASP A 115 -1.66 -10.69 19.05
C ASP A 115 -1.57 -9.83 17.77
N MET A 116 -2.71 -9.48 17.17
CA MET A 116 -2.78 -8.56 16.03
C MET A 116 -2.15 -7.19 16.37
N LEU A 117 -2.47 -6.65 17.55
CA LEU A 117 -1.88 -5.39 18.02
C LEU A 117 -0.37 -5.51 18.24
N ALA A 118 0.11 -6.67 18.71
CA ALA A 118 1.52 -6.94 18.87
C ALA A 118 2.25 -6.99 17.51
N ASN A 119 1.65 -7.62 16.50
CA ASN A 119 2.17 -7.62 15.13
C ASN A 119 2.21 -6.20 14.55
N LEU A 120 1.10 -5.45 14.61
CA LEU A 120 1.04 -4.05 14.16
C LEU A 120 2.08 -3.15 14.82
N ALA A 121 2.39 -3.38 16.10
CA ALA A 121 3.42 -2.64 16.83
C ALA A 121 4.84 -2.95 16.34
N ARG A 122 5.06 -4.15 15.79
CA ARG A 122 6.35 -4.62 15.29
C ARG A 122 6.62 -4.27 13.83
N VAL A 123 5.58 -4.03 13.02
CA VAL A 123 5.74 -3.68 11.60
C VAL A 123 6.65 -2.45 11.45
N LYS A 124 7.69 -2.58 10.63
CA LYS A 124 8.65 -1.54 10.27
C LYS A 124 8.48 -1.15 8.82
N PHE A 125 8.29 0.13 8.58
CA PHE A 125 8.23 0.68 7.23
C PHE A 125 9.62 1.09 6.79
N ILE A 126 10.08 0.51 5.70
CA ILE A 126 11.39 0.78 5.14
C ILE A 126 11.29 0.96 3.62
N ASP A 127 12.24 1.69 3.05
CA ASP A 127 12.42 1.66 1.60
C ASP A 127 13.25 0.44 1.16
N ALA A 128 13.13 0.07 -0.12
CA ALA A 128 13.88 -1.06 -0.67
C ALA A 128 15.41 -0.92 -0.51
N LEU A 129 15.96 0.30 -0.48
CA LEU A 129 17.39 0.51 -0.24
C LEU A 129 17.77 0.19 1.21
N GLN A 130 16.93 0.53 2.19
CA GLN A 130 17.13 0.17 3.59
C GLN A 130 17.12 -1.35 3.76
N LEU A 131 16.23 -2.07 3.07
CA LEU A 131 16.22 -3.54 3.06
C LEU A 131 17.54 -4.10 2.51
N LEU A 132 17.97 -3.62 1.33
CA LEU A 132 19.26 -4.01 0.71
C LEU A 132 20.49 -3.56 1.53
N SER A 133 20.30 -2.67 2.49
CA SER A 133 21.34 -2.18 3.39
C SER A 133 21.36 -2.89 4.74
N SER A 134 20.38 -3.76 5.00
CA SER A 134 20.36 -4.60 6.19
C SER A 134 21.60 -5.50 6.22
N PRO A 135 22.24 -5.70 7.39
CA PRO A 135 23.32 -6.67 7.55
C PRO A 135 22.77 -8.10 7.57
N ALA A 136 22.06 -8.49 6.51
CA ALA A 136 21.48 -9.81 6.38
C ALA A 136 22.49 -10.79 5.78
N LYS A 137 22.37 -12.07 6.12
CA LYS A 137 23.26 -13.13 5.61
C LYS A 137 22.94 -13.55 4.17
N ASP A 138 21.84 -13.07 3.61
CA ASP A 138 21.22 -13.50 2.36
C ASP A 138 20.98 -12.32 1.38
N GLU A 139 21.98 -11.45 1.21
CA GLU A 139 21.90 -10.27 0.31
C GLU A 139 21.36 -10.61 -1.10
N GLU A 140 21.66 -11.80 -1.64
CA GLU A 140 21.15 -12.25 -2.94
C GLU A 140 19.65 -12.53 -2.93
N GLN A 141 19.14 -13.13 -1.85
CA GLN A 141 17.71 -13.38 -1.69
C GLN A 141 16.95 -12.07 -1.52
N LEU A 142 17.45 -11.15 -0.69
CA LEU A 142 16.86 -9.81 -0.56
C LEU A 142 16.84 -9.06 -1.89
N ALA A 143 17.93 -9.15 -2.67
CA ALA A 143 17.99 -8.56 -3.99
C ALA A 143 16.99 -9.19 -4.97
N ALA A 144 16.78 -10.51 -4.91
CA ALA A 144 15.80 -11.20 -5.73
C ALA A 144 14.37 -10.77 -5.39
N THR A 145 14.03 -10.67 -4.10
CA THR A 145 12.73 -10.15 -3.63
C THR A 145 12.51 -8.72 -4.12
N VAL A 146 13.47 -7.83 -3.89
CA VAL A 146 13.35 -6.43 -4.35
C VAL A 146 13.17 -6.33 -5.86
N ARG A 147 13.86 -7.14 -6.67
CA ARG A 147 13.66 -7.14 -8.12
C ARG A 147 12.29 -7.66 -8.53
N LYS A 148 11.80 -8.71 -7.86
CA LYS A 148 10.49 -9.30 -8.12
C LYS A 148 9.39 -8.27 -7.87
N ASP A 149 9.44 -7.58 -6.73
CA ASP A 149 8.32 -6.77 -6.26
C ASP A 149 8.44 -5.28 -6.62
N CYS A 150 9.66 -4.76 -6.78
CA CYS A 150 9.91 -3.37 -7.21
C CYS A 150 10.39 -3.22 -8.66
N GLY A 151 10.69 -4.33 -9.34
CA GLY A 151 11.26 -4.34 -10.68
C GLY A 151 12.77 -4.13 -10.69
N ASP A 152 13.39 -4.47 -11.82
CA ASP A 152 14.84 -4.33 -12.02
C ASP A 152 15.32 -2.88 -11.94
N ASP A 153 14.45 -1.92 -12.21
CA ASP A 153 14.72 -0.48 -12.14
C ASP A 153 14.11 0.21 -10.90
N GLY A 154 13.40 -0.55 -10.05
CA GLY A 154 12.77 -0.04 -8.83
C GLY A 154 11.59 0.91 -9.05
N MET A 155 11.07 1.05 -10.28
CA MET A 155 10.03 2.02 -10.63
C MET A 155 8.60 1.44 -10.65
N ILE A 156 8.43 0.17 -10.29
CA ILE A 156 7.07 -0.37 -10.06
C ILE A 156 6.40 0.43 -8.93
N ASP A 157 5.16 0.83 -9.19
CA ASP A 157 4.29 1.45 -8.19
C ASP A 157 3.76 0.36 -7.25
N ASN A 158 4.58 -0.01 -6.27
CA ASN A 158 4.27 -1.10 -5.37
C ASN A 158 4.88 -0.92 -3.98
N ALA A 159 4.35 -1.65 -3.03
CA ALA A 159 4.98 -1.98 -1.77
C ALA A 159 4.80 -3.48 -1.54
N PHE A 160 5.48 -4.05 -0.54
CA PHE A 160 5.24 -5.45 -0.21
C PHE A 160 5.49 -5.72 1.28
N ALA A 161 4.65 -6.57 1.85
CA ALA A 161 4.88 -7.19 3.15
C ALA A 161 6.05 -8.18 3.06
N PHE A 162 6.96 -8.12 4.04
CA PHE A 162 8.14 -8.97 4.05
C PHE A 162 8.55 -9.36 5.46
N ASP A 163 8.73 -10.66 5.67
CA ASP A 163 9.18 -11.21 6.94
C ASP A 163 10.62 -11.71 6.83
N HIS A 164 11.47 -11.21 7.72
CA HIS A 164 12.87 -11.62 7.73
C HIS A 164 13.45 -11.61 9.13
N GLU A 165 14.03 -12.74 9.52
CA GLU A 165 14.64 -12.94 10.85
C GLU A 165 13.71 -12.61 12.03
N GLY A 166 12.40 -12.81 11.86
CA GLY A 166 11.39 -12.52 12.89
C GLY A 166 11.02 -11.04 13.01
N GLU A 167 11.46 -10.22 12.05
CA GLU A 167 11.06 -8.82 11.91
C GLU A 167 10.05 -8.70 10.77
N LEU A 168 9.03 -7.87 11.00
CA LEU A 168 7.92 -7.63 10.08
C LEU A 168 8.17 -6.31 9.36
N TYR A 169 8.21 -6.34 8.03
CA TYR A 169 8.46 -5.15 7.21
C TYR A 169 7.31 -4.88 6.25
N VAL A 170 7.08 -3.60 6.00
CA VAL A 170 6.43 -3.12 4.78
C VAL A 170 7.50 -2.37 4.00
N VAL A 171 7.83 -2.88 2.82
CA VAL A 171 8.92 -2.39 1.98
C VAL A 171 8.33 -1.58 0.84
N VAL A 172 8.65 -0.29 0.82
CA VAL A 172 8.13 0.64 -0.19
C VAL A 172 9.07 0.70 -1.38
N CYS A 173 8.55 0.41 -2.57
CA CYS A 173 9.32 0.55 -3.79
C CYS A 173 9.48 2.04 -4.16
N PRO A 174 10.63 2.45 -4.71
CA PRO A 174 10.84 3.83 -5.11
C PRO A 174 9.78 4.36 -6.09
N GLY A 175 9.24 3.50 -6.97
CA GLY A 175 8.16 3.84 -7.90
C GLY A 175 6.87 4.30 -7.22
N ALA A 176 6.52 3.77 -6.04
CA ALA A 176 5.34 4.19 -5.28
C ALA A 176 5.46 5.62 -4.75
N ALA A 177 6.66 6.04 -4.35
CA ALA A 177 6.91 7.42 -3.95
C ALA A 177 6.74 8.41 -5.11
N VAL A 178 6.94 7.97 -6.35
CA VAL A 178 6.71 8.79 -7.56
C VAL A 178 5.23 8.81 -7.94
N ALA A 179 4.51 7.71 -7.77
CA ALA A 179 3.07 7.64 -8.02
C ALA A 179 2.25 8.50 -7.04
N ALA A 180 2.79 8.70 -5.83
CA ALA A 180 2.26 9.64 -4.84
C ALA A 180 2.22 11.12 -5.30
N LEU A 181 2.81 11.45 -6.44
CA LEU A 181 2.85 12.81 -6.96
C LEU A 181 1.53 13.18 -7.66
N GLY A 182 1.04 14.39 -7.35
CA GLY A 182 -0.03 15.01 -8.13
C GLY A 182 0.47 15.47 -9.51
N PRO A 183 -0.36 15.42 -10.58
CA PRO A 183 -0.01 15.87 -11.92
C PRO A 183 0.32 17.36 -12.01
N ASP A 184 -0.14 18.17 -11.05
CA ASP A 184 0.19 19.58 -10.91
C ASP A 184 0.44 19.89 -9.43
N ASP A 185 1.69 20.21 -9.10
CA ASP A 185 2.20 20.62 -7.77
C ASP A 185 1.59 21.95 -7.25
N ARG A 186 0.37 22.29 -7.71
CA ARG A 186 -0.34 23.56 -7.44
C ARG A 186 -1.79 23.38 -6.97
N THR A 187 -2.34 22.15 -6.96
CA THR A 187 -3.71 21.91 -6.46
C THR A 187 -3.75 20.76 -5.46
N LEU A 188 -4.09 21.10 -4.21
CA LEU A 188 -4.18 20.20 -3.05
C LEU A 188 -5.03 18.94 -3.29
N LYS A 189 -6.05 19.01 -4.15
CA LYS A 189 -6.93 17.87 -4.45
C LYS A 189 -6.21 16.69 -5.12
N SER A 190 -5.20 16.97 -5.94
CA SER A 190 -4.47 15.90 -6.62
C SER A 190 -3.44 15.21 -5.74
N THR A 191 -3.00 15.90 -4.69
CA THR A 191 -2.13 15.37 -3.64
C THR A 191 -2.92 14.50 -2.66
N GLU A 192 -4.20 14.82 -2.40
CA GLU A 192 -5.07 14.02 -1.51
C GLU A 192 -5.41 12.66 -2.11
N LEU A 193 -5.75 12.59 -3.41
CA LEU A 193 -6.07 11.31 -4.08
C LEU A 193 -4.82 10.42 -4.22
N ALA A 194 -3.69 11.01 -4.63
CA ALA A 194 -2.43 10.27 -4.71
C ALA A 194 -1.94 9.82 -3.33
N LEU A 195 -2.21 10.61 -2.28
CA LEU A 195 -1.96 10.22 -0.91
C LEU A 195 -2.90 9.09 -0.45
N ALA A 196 -4.18 9.13 -0.83
CA ALA A 196 -5.13 8.08 -0.50
C ALA A 196 -4.70 6.74 -1.12
N GLY A 197 -4.24 6.73 -2.37
CA GLY A 197 -3.69 5.53 -3.01
C GLY A 197 -2.46 4.96 -2.29
N VAL A 198 -1.54 5.81 -1.83
CA VAL A 198 -0.38 5.36 -1.04
C VAL A 198 -0.81 4.85 0.33
N VAL A 199 -1.75 5.51 1.01
CA VAL A 199 -2.25 5.06 2.31
C VAL A 199 -2.97 3.72 2.17
N TRP A 200 -3.74 3.54 1.10
CA TRP A 200 -4.38 2.27 0.76
C TRP A 200 -3.33 1.17 0.55
N LEU A 201 -2.37 1.38 -0.35
CA LEU A 201 -1.28 0.43 -0.63
C LEU A 201 -0.53 0.04 0.65
N LEU A 202 -0.08 1.03 1.43
CA LEU A 202 0.63 0.79 2.67
C LEU A 202 -0.24 0.10 3.74
N GLY A 203 -1.55 0.39 3.72
CA GLY A 203 -2.55 -0.26 4.55
C GLY A 203 -2.74 -1.73 4.21
N HIS A 204 -2.89 -2.03 2.92
CA HIS A 204 -2.96 -3.38 2.37
C HIS A 204 -1.73 -4.19 2.81
N GLU A 205 -0.52 -3.68 2.57
CA GLU A 205 0.71 -4.38 2.96
C GLU A 205 0.86 -4.54 4.48
N THR A 206 0.26 -3.64 5.27
CA THR A 206 0.19 -3.83 6.73
C THR A 206 -0.77 -4.94 7.09
N GLY A 207 -1.89 -5.06 6.36
CA GLY A 207 -2.91 -6.07 6.54
C GLY A 207 -2.38 -7.49 6.43
N HIS A 208 -1.40 -7.73 5.55
CA HIS A 208 -0.69 -9.02 5.46
C HIS A 208 -0.02 -9.49 6.75
N HIS A 209 0.28 -8.59 7.70
CA HIS A 209 0.85 -8.95 9.01
C HIS A 209 -0.19 -9.33 10.08
N ILE A 210 -1.48 -9.22 9.72
CA ILE A 210 -2.64 -9.56 10.56
C ILE A 210 -3.73 -10.25 9.74
N ASP A 211 -3.33 -10.98 8.68
CA ASP A 211 -4.24 -11.48 7.65
C ASP A 211 -4.93 -12.81 8.03
N ALA A 212 -5.70 -13.33 7.09
CA ALA A 212 -6.48 -14.54 7.27
C ALA A 212 -5.66 -15.83 7.41
N SER A 213 -4.38 -15.83 7.02
CA SER A 213 -3.50 -16.99 7.20
C SER A 213 -3.12 -17.17 8.67
N ASP A 214 -2.87 -16.06 9.38
CA ASP A 214 -2.47 -16.05 10.79
C ASP A 214 -3.67 -16.01 11.76
N HIS A 215 -4.78 -15.38 11.35
CA HIS A 215 -5.98 -15.21 12.19
C HIS A 215 -7.26 -15.79 11.55
N PRO A 216 -7.30 -17.07 11.12
CA PRO A 216 -8.38 -17.62 10.30
C PRO A 216 -9.77 -17.51 10.94
N VAL A 217 -9.87 -17.69 12.26
CA VAL A 217 -11.15 -17.62 13.00
C VAL A 217 -11.80 -16.23 12.90
N MET A 218 -10.98 -15.17 12.87
CA MET A 218 -11.46 -13.80 12.71
C MET A 218 -12.14 -13.61 11.34
N TYR A 219 -11.53 -14.17 10.30
CA TYR A 219 -12.00 -14.02 8.91
C TYR A 219 -12.98 -15.08 8.46
N ASP A 220 -13.31 -16.09 9.27
CA ASP A 220 -14.27 -17.15 8.91
C ASP A 220 -15.61 -16.56 8.45
N LYS A 221 -16.08 -15.47 9.07
CA LYS A 221 -17.30 -14.77 8.65
C LYS A 221 -17.14 -14.06 7.31
N LEU A 222 -16.02 -13.38 7.09
CA LEU A 222 -15.72 -12.73 5.81
C LEU A 222 -15.65 -13.77 4.69
N LYS A 223 -14.90 -14.84 4.92
CA LYS A 223 -14.77 -15.98 4.02
C LYS A 223 -16.12 -16.63 3.71
N ALA A 224 -16.98 -16.81 4.71
CA ALA A 224 -18.34 -17.30 4.51
C ALA A 224 -19.19 -16.32 3.67
N CYS A 225 -19.14 -15.00 3.96
CA CYS A 225 -19.84 -13.99 3.14
C CYS A 225 -19.40 -14.07 1.68
N LEU A 226 -18.08 -14.17 1.43
CA LEU A 226 -17.51 -14.22 0.10
C LEU A 226 -17.92 -15.50 -0.66
N ALA A 227 -17.88 -16.64 0.02
CA ALA A 227 -18.33 -17.91 -0.53
C ALA A 227 -19.83 -17.88 -0.88
N ASP A 228 -20.67 -17.26 -0.05
CA ASP A 228 -22.12 -17.22 -0.27
C ASP A 228 -22.53 -16.25 -1.40
N ASN A 229 -21.84 -15.11 -1.52
CA ASN A 229 -22.24 -14.04 -2.45
C ASN A 229 -21.46 -14.02 -3.77
N TYR A 230 -20.22 -14.53 -3.77
CA TYR A 230 -19.31 -14.43 -4.92
C TYR A 230 -18.80 -15.80 -5.38
N ALA A 231 -19.42 -16.91 -4.97
CA ALA A 231 -19.03 -18.28 -5.37
C ALA A 231 -18.93 -18.46 -6.91
N SER A 232 -19.76 -17.74 -7.68
CA SER A 232 -19.77 -17.79 -9.15
C SER A 232 -18.66 -16.99 -9.81
N GLU A 233 -18.04 -16.05 -9.11
CA GLU A 233 -16.96 -15.16 -9.54
C GLU A 233 -15.62 -15.75 -9.08
N LEU A 234 -15.61 -16.32 -7.88
CA LEU A 234 -14.51 -17.04 -7.24
C LEU A 234 -14.29 -18.45 -7.84
N LYS A 235 -14.93 -18.78 -8.99
CA LYS A 235 -15.02 -20.13 -9.60
C LYS A 235 -13.78 -20.98 -9.34
N SER A 236 -13.88 -21.96 -8.44
CA SER A 236 -12.90 -23.03 -8.19
C SER A 236 -11.47 -22.60 -7.85
N ARG A 237 -11.23 -21.30 -7.65
CA ARG A 237 -9.93 -20.79 -7.28
C ARG A 237 -9.83 -20.83 -5.78
N ASP A 238 -8.70 -21.36 -5.32
CA ASP A 238 -8.28 -21.52 -3.93
C ASP A 238 -8.65 -20.32 -3.07
N LEU A 239 -9.89 -20.28 -2.54
CA LEU A 239 -10.38 -19.14 -1.76
C LEU A 239 -9.45 -18.90 -0.58
N ASP A 240 -8.94 -19.96 0.02
CA ASP A 240 -7.93 -19.90 1.08
C ASP A 240 -6.67 -19.20 0.61
N GLY A 241 -6.19 -19.51 -0.60
CA GLY A 241 -5.08 -18.79 -1.24
C GLY A 241 -5.37 -17.32 -1.55
N TYR A 242 -6.62 -16.91 -1.74
CA TYR A 242 -7.02 -15.51 -1.97
C TYR A 242 -7.37 -14.76 -0.69
N MET A 243 -7.69 -15.46 0.40
CA MET A 243 -8.11 -14.81 1.65
C MET A 243 -7.00 -13.92 2.23
N SER A 244 -5.73 -14.26 2.01
CA SER A 244 -4.58 -13.40 2.36
C SER A 244 -4.75 -12.00 1.76
N GLU A 245 -4.83 -11.90 0.43
CA GLU A 245 -5.00 -10.64 -0.31
C GLU A 245 -6.31 -9.93 0.04
N ILE A 246 -7.43 -10.66 0.13
CA ILE A 246 -8.74 -10.07 0.40
C ILE A 246 -8.80 -9.48 1.82
N SER A 247 -8.18 -10.16 2.80
CA SER A 247 -8.11 -9.62 4.16
C SER A 247 -7.13 -8.45 4.27
N ALA A 248 -6.03 -8.46 3.51
CA ALA A 248 -5.14 -7.30 3.38
C ALA A 248 -5.89 -6.09 2.78
N ASP A 249 -6.63 -6.30 1.70
CA ASP A 249 -7.49 -5.28 1.08
C ASP A 249 -8.50 -4.70 2.07
N TYR A 250 -9.17 -5.53 2.87
CA TYR A 250 -10.10 -5.06 3.91
C TYR A 250 -9.45 -4.03 4.85
N TRP A 251 -8.22 -4.29 5.32
CA TRP A 251 -7.50 -3.32 6.17
C TRP A 251 -7.05 -2.08 5.40
N GLY A 252 -6.66 -2.25 4.13
CA GLY A 252 -6.25 -1.18 3.24
C GLY A 252 -7.40 -0.23 2.88
N THR A 253 -8.59 -0.75 2.61
CA THR A 253 -9.76 0.02 2.14
C THR A 253 -10.68 0.42 3.27
N GLU A 254 -11.28 -0.53 3.98
CA GLU A 254 -12.43 -0.25 4.84
C GLU A 254 -12.01 0.48 6.12
N GLU A 255 -10.89 0.07 6.72
CA GLU A 255 -10.44 0.61 8.01
C GLU A 255 -9.57 1.86 7.86
N LEU A 256 -8.98 2.08 6.67
CA LEU A 256 -8.09 3.21 6.41
C LEU A 256 -8.68 4.28 5.49
N ALA A 257 -9.65 3.96 4.63
CA ALA A 257 -10.32 4.96 3.78
C ALA A 257 -11.52 5.66 4.47
N ALA A 258 -11.99 5.14 5.62
CA ALA A 258 -13.00 5.78 6.48
C ALA A 258 -12.49 6.99 7.29
#